data_AF-A0A2M9D2K0-F1
#
_entry.id   AF-A0A2M9D2K0-F1
#
_cell.length_a   1.000
_cell.length_b   1.000
_cell.length_c   1.000
_cell.angle_alpha   90.00
_cell.angle_beta   90.00
_cell.angle_gamma   90.00
#
_symmetry.space_group_name_H-M   'P 1'
#
loop_
_entity.id
_entity.type
_entity.pdbx_description
1 polymer ?
#
loop_
_entity_poly.entity_id
_entity_poly.type
_entity_poly.pdbx_seq_one_letter_code
_entity_poly.pdbx_strand_id
1 'polypeptide(L)' 'MDSTNTLPPIERWWPELSIEAKHSLKEDLHGEINDSVLQEIATLTNTDAANAPQRLGDDERDYIATQTEIVD' A
#
# COMPACT_ATOMS: atom_id res chain seq x y z
N MET A 1 16.53 4.63 -18.09
CA MET A 1 16.55 5.34 -16.79
C MET A 1 15.16 5.15 -16.25
N ASP A 2 14.95 3.97 -15.72
CA ASP A 2 13.65 3.43 -15.37
C ASP A 2 13.33 3.97 -13.99
N SER A 3 12.78 5.19 -13.96
CA SER A 3 12.07 5.72 -12.80
C SER A 3 10.79 4.91 -12.65
N THR A 4 10.90 3.67 -12.17
CA THR A 4 9.75 2.84 -11.82
C THR A 4 9.06 3.49 -10.63
N ASN A 5 8.07 4.31 -10.97
CA ASN A 5 7.06 4.90 -10.10
C ASN A 5 6.17 3.77 -9.54
N THR A 6 6.76 2.94 -8.70
CA THR A 6 6.14 1.75 -8.13
C THR A 6 6.34 1.81 -6.63
N LEU A 7 5.30 1.51 -5.86
CA LEU A 7 5.45 1.38 -4.42
C LEU A 7 6.58 0.37 -4.13
N PRO A 8 7.34 0.57 -3.06
CA PRO A 8 8.19 -0.48 -2.53
C PRO A 8 7.35 -1.74 -2.25
N PRO A 9 7.97 -2.93 -2.22
CA PRO A 9 7.26 -4.19 -2.08
C PRO A 9 6.34 -4.16 -0.87
N ILE A 10 5.09 -4.60 -1.05
CA ILE A 10 4.03 -4.53 -0.05
C ILE A 10 4.43 -5.17 1.28
N GLU A 11 5.24 -6.22 1.23
CA GLU A 11 5.82 -6.89 2.38
C GLU A 11 6.64 -5.98 3.31
N ARG A 12 7.18 -4.86 2.81
CA ARG A 12 7.96 -3.90 3.62
C ARG A 12 7.11 -2.92 4.41
N TRP A 13 5.97 -2.50 3.87
CA TRP A 13 5.16 -1.45 4.48
C TRP A 13 3.84 -1.96 5.03
N TRP A 14 3.24 -2.99 4.44
CA TRP A 14 1.99 -3.58 4.94
C TRP A 14 2.05 -4.01 6.41
N PRO A 15 3.03 -4.77 6.91
CA PRO A 15 3.05 -5.15 8.33
C PRO A 15 3.16 -3.92 9.24
N GLU A 16 3.96 -2.93 8.85
CA GLU A 16 4.22 -1.71 9.61
C GLU A 16 3.11 -0.65 9.47
N LEU A 17 2.21 -0.81 8.50
CA LEU A 17 1.12 0.11 8.24
C LEU A 17 0.13 0.11 9.41
N SER A 18 -0.39 1.28 9.73
CA SER A 18 -1.42 1.46 10.76
C SER A 18 -2.65 0.63 10.45
N ILE A 19 -3.33 0.16 11.50
CA ILE A 19 -4.59 -0.59 11.36
C ILE A 19 -5.62 0.24 10.59
N GLU A 20 -5.73 1.54 10.85
CA GLU A 20 -6.65 2.45 10.14
C GLU A 20 -6.39 2.48 8.63
N ALA A 21 -5.12 2.59 8.23
CA ALA A 21 -4.70 2.57 6.83
C ALA A 21 -4.99 1.21 6.17
N LYS A 22 -4.73 0.10 6.87
CA LYS A 22 -5.09 -1.25 6.40
C LYS A 22 -6.58 -1.41 6.19
N HIS A 23 -7.39 -0.94 7.14
CA HIS A 23 -8.85 -0.98 7.02
C HIS A 23 -9.31 -0.16 5.81
N SER A 24 -8.80 1.06 5.65
CA SER A 24 -9.13 1.90 4.50
C SER A 24 -8.76 1.25 3.15
N LEU A 25 -7.58 0.62 3.04
CA LEU A 25 -7.20 -0.12 1.84
C LEU A 25 -8.09 -1.35 1.61
N LYS A 26 -8.49 -2.05 2.68
CA LYS A 26 -9.38 -3.22 2.59
C LYS A 26 -10.82 -2.87 2.22
N GLU A 27 -11.29 -1.68 2.58
CA GLU A 27 -12.61 -1.18 2.19
C GLU A 27 -12.71 -0.97 0.68
N ASP A 28 -11.63 -0.51 0.03
CA ASP A 28 -11.61 -0.29 -1.42
C ASP A 28 -10.23 -0.62 -2.04
N LEU A 29 -9.97 -1.91 -2.27
CA LEU A 29 -8.68 -2.39 -2.82
C LEU A 29 -8.42 -1.94 -4.27
N HIS A 30 -9.48 -1.74 -5.05
CA HIS A 30 -9.40 -1.25 -6.42
C HIS A 30 -9.47 0.29 -6.49
N GLY A 31 -9.59 0.92 -5.33
CA GLY A 31 -9.76 2.33 -5.13
C GLY A 31 -8.51 3.16 -5.29
N GLU A 32 -8.72 4.46 -5.11
CA GLU A 32 -7.63 5.40 -4.91
C GLU A 32 -7.09 5.29 -3.48
N ILE A 33 -5.77 5.19 -3.34
CA ILE A 33 -5.11 5.15 -2.05
C ILE A 33 -5.21 6.54 -1.43
N ASN A 34 -5.74 6.61 -0.22
CA ASN A 34 -5.81 7.85 0.54
C ASN A 34 -4.43 8.49 0.73
N ASP A 35 -4.33 9.81 0.60
CA ASP A 35 -3.08 10.56 0.78
C ASP A 35 -2.41 10.27 2.13
N SER A 36 -3.19 10.08 3.20
CA SER A 36 -2.67 9.69 4.52
C SER A 36 -1.94 8.36 4.48
N VAL A 37 -2.47 7.39 3.73
CA VAL A 37 -1.87 6.06 3.56
C VAL A 37 -0.60 6.17 2.71
N LEU A 38 -0.63 6.95 1.62
CA LEU A 38 0.56 7.20 0.79
C LEU A 38 1.68 7.87 1.60
N GLN A 39 1.34 8.86 2.42
CA GLN A 39 2.30 9.54 3.29
C GLN A 39 2.89 8.59 4.34
N GLU A 40 2.09 7.68 4.88
CA GLU A 40 2.53 6.68 5.83
C GLU A 40 3.48 5.67 5.17
N ILE A 41 3.10 5.13 4.00
CA ILE A 41 3.95 4.23 3.20
C ILE A 41 5.27 4.93 2.84
N ALA A 42 5.21 6.18 2.38
CA ALA A 42 6.38 6.99 2.06
C ALA A 42 7.31 7.16 3.26
N THR A 43 6.74 7.45 4.43
CA THR A 43 7.49 7.57 5.70
C THR A 43 8.15 6.25 6.10
N LEU A 44 7.41 5.15 6.05
CA LEU A 44 7.89 3.80 6.41
C LEU A 44 9.02 3.34 5.49
N THR A 45 8.90 3.64 4.21
CA THR A 45 9.81 3.14 3.18
C THR A 45 10.91 4.14 2.83
N ASN A 46 10.89 5.33 3.43
CA ASN A 46 11.76 6.45 3.08
C ASN A 46 11.70 6.77 1.58
N THR A 47 10.51 6.61 0.98
CA THR A 47 10.25 6.97 -0.43
C THR A 47 9.55 8.32 -0.50
N ASP A 48 9.62 8.95 -1.65
CA ASP A 48 8.93 10.22 -1.87
C ASP A 48 7.44 9.99 -2.21
N ALA A 49 6.56 10.51 -1.36
CA ALA A 49 5.10 10.35 -1.54
C ALA A 49 4.60 10.92 -2.87
N ALA A 50 5.27 11.92 -3.45
CA ALA A 50 4.86 12.51 -4.73
C ALA A 50 5.05 11.55 -5.92
N ASN A 51 5.85 10.49 -5.74
CA ASN A 51 6.06 9.44 -6.74
C ASN A 51 5.33 8.14 -6.38
N ALA A 52 4.58 8.13 -5.29
CA ALA A 52 3.78 6.97 -4.92
C ALA A 52 2.56 6.88 -5.85
N PRO A 53 2.24 5.70 -6.41
CA PRO A 53 1.04 5.52 -7.21
C PRO A 53 -0.20 5.76 -6.35
N GLN A 54 -1.20 6.42 -6.93
CA GLN A 54 -2.48 6.69 -6.27
C GLN A 54 -3.41 5.47 -6.22
N ARG A 55 -2.97 4.29 -6.70
CA ARG A 55 -3.75 3.05 -6.70
C ARG A 55 -2.85 1.85 -6.42
N LEU A 56 -3.40 0.83 -5.77
CA LEU A 56 -2.70 -0.43 -5.54
C LEU A 56 -2.52 -1.19 -6.86
N GLY A 57 -1.31 -1.69 -7.09
CA GLY A 57 -1.02 -2.68 -8.11
C GLY A 57 -1.76 -3.99 -7.86
N ASP A 58 -1.83 -4.85 -8.87
CA ASP A 58 -2.46 -6.15 -8.76
C ASP A 58 -1.73 -7.07 -7.76
N ASP A 59 -0.41 -6.94 -7.65
CA ASP A 59 0.43 -7.67 -6.68
C ASP A 59 0.11 -7.27 -5.23
N GLU A 60 -0.01 -5.96 -4.97
CA GLU A 60 -0.42 -5.45 -3.66
C GLU A 60 -1.82 -5.91 -3.27
N ARG A 61 -2.76 -5.89 -4.22
CA ARG A 61 -4.14 -6.36 -3.97
C ARG A 61 -4.18 -7.85 -3.65
N ASP A 62 -3.45 -8.66 -4.41
CA ASP A 62 -3.35 -10.12 -4.21
C ASP A 62 -2.73 -10.46 -2.83
N TYR A 63 -1.67 -9.74 -2.45
CA TYR A 63 -1.05 -9.91 -1.15
C TYR A 63 -2.00 -9.54 0.00
N ILE A 64 -2.72 -8.43 -0.08
CA ILE A 64 -3.69 -8.00 0.95
C ILE A 64 -4.85 -8.98 1.05
N ALA A 65 -5.35 -9.46 -0.09
CA ALA A 65 -6.40 -10.47 -0.15
C ALA A 65 -5.95 -11.76 0.55
N THR A 66 -4.77 -12.27 0.19
CA THR A 66 -4.16 -13.46 0.79
C THR A 66 -3.96 -13.32 2.29
N GLN A 67 -3.45 -12.18 2.76
CA GLN A 67 -3.24 -11.92 4.20
C GLN A 67 -4.55 -11.79 4.98
N THR A 68 -5.64 -11.38 4.33
CA THR A 68 -6.97 -11.30 4.96
C THR A 68 -7.61 -12.68 5.09
N GLU A 69 -7.41 -13.58 4.13
CA GLU A 69 -7.93 -14.96 4.19
C GLU A 69 -7.33 -15.81 5.32
N ILE A 70 -6.12 -15.48 5.80
CA ILE A 70 -5.47 -16.21 6.90
C ILE A 70 -6.06 -15.85 8.29
N VAL A 71 -6.86 -14.79 8.37
CA VAL A 71 -7.29 -14.18 9.65
C VAL A 71 -8.76 -14.46 10.01
N ASP A 72 -9.49 -15.30 9.25
CA ASP A 72 -10.84 -15.80 9.63
C ASP A 72 -10.81 -17.28 10.10
#